data_AF-A0A963M2L0-F1
#
_entry.id   AF-A0A963M2L0-F1
#
_cell.length_a   1.000
_cell.length_b   1.000
_cell.length_c   1.000
_cell.angle_alpha   90.00
_cell.angle_beta   90.00
_cell.angle_gamma   90.00
#
_symmetry.space_group_name_H-M   'P 1'
#
loop_
_entity.id
_entity.type
_entity.pdbx_description
1 polymer ?
#
loop_
_entity_poly.entity_id
_entity_poly.type
_entity_poly.pdbx_seq_one_letter_code
_entity_poly.pdbx_strand_id
1 'polypeptide(L)'
;MSKQVQDAYIVAATRTPIGKSHKGYFRNTRPDDLLATTLRAALAQAPGLDPVAIEDIICGCAIPEAQQGLNVARVAGVLAGLPKSVGGITVNRFCASGLS
;
A
#
# COMPACT_ATOMS: atom_id res chain seq x y z
N MET A 1 8.78 -25.07 -19.40
CA MET A 1 8.97 -23.82 -18.64
C MET A 1 8.44 -22.68 -19.49
N SER A 2 7.32 -22.07 -19.12
CA SER A 2 6.81 -20.90 -19.86
C SER A 2 7.83 -19.77 -19.71
N LYS A 3 8.31 -19.23 -20.83
CA LYS A 3 9.27 -18.13 -20.84
C LYS A 3 8.61 -16.93 -20.14
N GLN A 4 9.09 -16.60 -18.93
CA GLN A 4 8.68 -15.40 -18.25
C GLN A 4 9.07 -14.22 -19.14
N VAL A 5 8.09 -13.45 -19.61
CA VAL A 5 8.27 -12.49 -20.70
C VAL A 5 9.07 -11.27 -20.23
N GLN A 6 9.07 -11.00 -18.92
CA GLN A 6 9.83 -9.96 -18.22
C GLN A 6 10.11 -10.37 -16.77
N ASP A 7 11.29 -10.03 -16.25
CA ASP A 7 11.61 -10.14 -14.83
C ASP A 7 10.90 -9.05 -14.02
N ALA A 8 10.60 -9.33 -12.75
CA ALA A 8 10.05 -8.36 -11.80
C ALA A 8 11.10 -8.00 -10.76
N TYR A 9 11.29 -6.71 -10.51
CA TYR A 9 12.31 -6.19 -9.59
C TYR A 9 11.68 -5.38 -8.45
N ILE A 10 12.29 -5.45 -7.26
CA ILE A 10 11.93 -4.59 -6.12
C ILE A 10 12.77 -3.31 -6.20
N VAL A 11 12.13 -2.18 -6.54
CA VAL A 11 12.79 -0.88 -6.68
C VAL A 11 12.96 -0.19 -5.32
N ALA A 12 11.95 -0.29 -4.46
CA ALA A 12 11.96 0.27 -3.11
C ALA A 12 11.14 -0.62 -2.17
N ALA A 13 11.56 -0.70 -0.91
CA ALA A 13 10.83 -1.43 0.12
C ALA A 13 10.95 -0.69 1.46
N THR A 14 9.81 -0.48 2.11
CA THR A 14 9.75 0.16 3.43
C THR A 14 8.54 -0.30 4.21
N ARG A 15 8.51 0.06 5.49
CA ARG A 15 7.39 -0.20 6.38
C ARG A 15 7.33 0.86 7.45
N THR A 16 6.15 1.02 8.06
CA THR A 16 6.05 1.75 9.32
C THR A 16 6.74 0.97 10.45
N PRO A 17 7.04 1.66 11.56
CA PRO A 17 7.18 0.97 12.85
C PRO A 17 5.94 0.11 13.14
N ILE A 18 6.09 -0.91 13.97
CA ILE A 18 4.97 -1.73 14.43
C ILE A 18 4.56 -1.22 15.80
N GLY A 19 3.33 -0.71 15.93
CA GLY A 19 2.78 -0.23 17.19
C GLY A 19 2.04 -1.32 17.96
N LYS A 20 2.06 -1.25 19.29
CA LYS A 20 1.27 -2.13 20.15
C LYS A 20 -0.23 -1.81 20.00
N SER A 21 -1.08 -2.84 19.86
CA SER A 21 -2.54 -2.63 19.81
C SER A 21 -3.05 -1.96 21.10
N HIS A 22 -4.05 -1.08 20.96
CA HIS A 22 -4.73 -0.30 22.00
C HIS A 22 -3.88 0.69 22.82
N LYS A 23 -2.63 0.37 23.14
CA LYS A 23 -1.74 1.17 23.99
C LYS A 23 -0.50 1.72 23.28
N GLY A 24 -0.37 1.46 21.98
CA GLY A 24 0.75 1.91 21.17
C GLY A 24 0.51 3.25 20.47
N TYR A 25 1.55 3.72 19.79
CA TYR A 25 1.58 5.01 19.12
C TYR A 25 0.44 5.19 18.09
N PHE A 26 0.19 4.16 17.27
CA PHE A 26 -0.80 4.22 16.19
C PHE A 26 -2.26 4.02 16.61
N ARG A 27 -2.58 3.95 17.91
CA ARG A 27 -3.95 3.64 18.36
C ARG A 27 -5.03 4.61 17.87
N ASN A 28 -4.65 5.87 17.61
CA ASN A 28 -5.53 6.92 17.12
C ASN A 28 -5.22 7.30 15.67
N THR A 29 -4.36 6.54 15.00
CA THR A 29 -4.01 6.77 13.60
C THR A 29 -4.96 5.96 12.74
N ARG A 30 -5.55 6.60 11.74
CA ARG A 30 -6.37 5.86 10.78
C ARG A 30 -5.49 4.94 9.93
N PRO A 31 -5.96 3.74 9.59
CA PRO A 31 -5.18 2.78 8.81
C PRO A 31 -4.85 3.26 7.39
N ASP A 32 -5.75 4.02 6.75
CA ASP A 32 -5.53 4.61 5.43
C ASP A 32 -4.48 5.73 5.45
N ASP A 33 -4.43 6.55 6.51
CA ASP A 33 -3.34 7.53 6.73
C ASP A 33 -1.98 6.85 6.94
N LEU A 34 -1.97 5.71 7.65
CA LEU A 34 -0.77 4.90 7.88
C LEU A 34 -0.25 4.31 6.56
N LEU A 35 -1.15 3.80 5.72
CA LEU A 35 -0.82 3.29 4.40
C LEU A 35 -0.33 4.42 3.48
N ALA A 36 -1.02 5.57 3.44
CA ALA A 36 -0.61 6.73 2.65
C ALA A 36 0.79 7.24 3.05
N THR A 37 1.12 7.21 4.34
CA THR A 37 2.47 7.54 4.84
C THR A 37 3.52 6.57 4.31
N THR A 38 3.20 5.27 4.29
CA THR A 38 4.10 4.23 3.76
C THR A 38 4.31 4.38 2.26
N LEU A 39 3.23 4.68 1.50
CA LEU A 39 3.30 4.93 0.06
C LEU A 39 4.23 6.11 -0.26
N ARG A 40 4.07 7.25 0.43
CA ARG A 40 4.96 8.41 0.26
C ARG A 40 6.41 8.07 0.58
N ALA A 41 6.66 7.31 1.64
CA ALA A 41 8.01 6.90 2.04
C ALA A 41 8.66 5.92 1.04
N ALA A 42 7.88 5.07 0.38
CA ALA A 42 8.38 4.19 -0.68
C ALA A 42 8.74 4.98 -1.93
N LEU A 43 7.87 5.90 -2.37
CA LEU A 43 8.12 6.76 -3.53
C LEU A 43 9.32 7.68 -3.33
N ALA A 44 9.54 8.18 -2.11
CA ALA A 44 10.70 9.01 -1.79
C ALA A 44 12.05 8.30 -1.97
N GLN A 45 12.08 6.95 -1.96
CA GLN A 45 13.30 6.18 -2.24
C GLN A 45 13.58 6.05 -3.74
N ALA A 46 12.60 6.38 -4.59
CA ALA A 46 12.70 6.33 -6.05
C ALA A 46 12.39 7.71 -6.65
N PRO A 47 13.20 8.76 -6.39
CA PRO A 47 12.90 10.13 -6.81
C PRO A 47 12.84 10.34 -8.33
N GLY A 48 13.37 9.39 -9.12
CA GLY A 48 13.29 9.41 -10.58
C GLY A 48 12.05 8.73 -11.16
N LEU A 49 11.18 8.12 -10.33
CA LEU A 49 9.95 7.48 -10.79
C LEU A 49 8.88 8.54 -11.02
N ASP A 50 8.38 8.65 -12.25
CA ASP A 50 7.17 9.42 -12.55
C ASP A 50 5.95 8.72 -11.92
N PRO A 51 5.20 9.37 -11.01
CA PRO A 51 3.99 8.78 -10.42
C PRO A 51 2.92 8.38 -11.44
N VAL A 52 2.92 8.95 -12.65
CA VAL A 52 1.99 8.58 -13.73
C VAL A 52 2.31 7.19 -14.30
N ALA A 53 3.55 6.72 -14.18
CA ALA A 53 3.94 5.38 -14.62
C ALA A 53 3.43 4.26 -13.69
N ILE A 54 2.86 4.61 -12.53
CA ILE A 54 2.29 3.64 -11.59
C ILE A 54 0.89 3.26 -12.08
N GLU A 55 0.70 1.98 -12.40
CA GLU A 55 -0.58 1.50 -12.92
C GLU A 55 -1.56 1.12 -11.81
N ASP A 56 -1.07 0.52 -10.71
CA ASP A 56 -1.93 -0.03 -9.67
C ASP A 56 -1.31 0.00 -8.27
N ILE A 57 -2.17 -0.06 -7.26
CA ILE A 57 -1.80 -0.22 -5.84
C ILE A 57 -2.49 -1.48 -5.34
N ILE A 58 -1.71 -2.52 -5.07
CA ILE A 58 -2.22 -3.76 -4.50
C ILE A 58 -1.97 -3.73 -2.99
N CYS A 59 -3.04 -3.65 -2.20
CA CYS A 59 -2.94 -3.58 -0.74
C CYS A 59 -3.58 -4.80 -0.07
N GLY A 60 -2.78 -5.52 0.72
CA GLY A 60 -3.30 -6.58 1.59
C GLY A 60 -4.01 -6.04 2.83
N CYS A 61 -5.26 -6.43 3.05
CA CYS A 61 -6.01 -6.09 4.26
C CYS A 61 -6.82 -7.31 4.75
N ALA A 62 -6.49 -7.82 5.94
CA ALA A 62 -7.11 -9.04 6.48
C ALA A 62 -8.58 -8.84 6.91
N ILE A 63 -8.94 -7.61 7.31
CA ILE A 63 -10.29 -7.26 7.77
C ILE A 63 -10.68 -5.93 7.13
N PRO A 64 -11.08 -5.91 5.84
CA PRO A 64 -11.39 -4.68 5.10
C PRO A 64 -12.77 -4.12 5.50
N GLU A 65 -12.86 -3.65 6.75
CA GLU A 65 -14.08 -3.13 7.36
C GLU A 65 -13.81 -1.80 8.08
N ALA A 66 -14.87 -1.06 8.39
CA ALA A 66 -14.82 0.22 9.10
C ALA A 66 -13.83 1.20 8.45
N GLN A 67 -12.86 1.73 9.21
CA GLN A 67 -11.90 2.74 8.72
C GLN A 67 -10.95 2.22 7.64
N GLN A 68 -10.80 0.90 7.50
CA GLN A 68 -10.05 0.24 6.42
C GLN A 68 -10.99 -0.49 5.45
N GLY A 69 -12.28 -0.13 5.44
CA GLY A 69 -13.29 -0.67 4.55
C GLY A 69 -13.21 -0.14 3.13
N LEU A 70 -14.15 -0.60 2.30
CA LEU A 70 -14.20 -0.32 0.86
C LEU A 70 -12.90 -0.78 0.17
N ASN A 71 -12.23 0.12 -0.54
CA ASN A 71 -10.97 -0.14 -1.21
C ASN A 71 -9.87 0.73 -0.56
N VAL A 72 -9.28 0.23 0.51
CA VAL A 72 -8.25 0.94 1.28
C VAL A 72 -7.02 1.28 0.44
N ALA A 73 -6.70 0.45 -0.55
CA ALA A 73 -5.63 0.73 -1.52
C ALA A 73 -5.89 2.04 -2.28
N ARG A 74 -7.10 2.20 -2.84
CA ARG A 74 -7.45 3.39 -3.60
C ARG A 74 -7.58 4.62 -2.70
N VAL A 75 -8.19 4.48 -1.53
CA VAL A 75 -8.31 5.58 -0.55
C VAL A 75 -6.93 6.10 -0.16
N ALA A 76 -6.03 5.21 0.25
CA ALA A 76 -4.67 5.60 0.63
C ALA A 76 -3.86 6.16 -0.54
N GLY A 77 -4.06 5.65 -1.76
CA GLY A 77 -3.43 6.21 -2.97
C GLY A 77 -3.80 7.68 -3.20
N VAL A 78 -5.09 8.02 -3.08
CA VAL A 78 -5.56 9.41 -3.15
C VAL A 78 -4.98 10.26 -2.01
N LEU A 79 -4.99 9.75 -0.78
CA LEU A 79 -4.41 10.44 0.39
C LEU A 79 -2.88 10.62 0.27
N ALA A 80 -2.20 9.73 -0.45
CA ALA A 80 -0.77 9.82 -0.75
C ALA A 80 -0.45 10.84 -1.86
N GLY A 81 -1.47 11.38 -2.54
CA GLY A 81 -1.30 12.32 -3.65
C GLY A 81 -1.00 11.65 -5.00
N LEU A 82 -1.27 10.34 -5.14
CA LEU A 82 -1.08 9.66 -6.41
C LEU A 82 -2.11 10.11 -7.46
N PRO A 83 -1.74 10.09 -8.75
CA PRO A 83 -2.65 10.45 -9.84
C PRO A 83 -3.97 9.66 -9.82
N LYS A 84 -5.02 10.26 -10.40
CA LYS A 84 -6.32 9.59 -10.55
C LYS A 84 -6.31 8.45 -11.54
N SER A 85 -5.30 8.38 -12.42
CA SER A 85 -5.08 7.28 -13.35
C SER A 85 -4.63 5.99 -12.66
N VAL A 86 -4.02 6.09 -11.48
CA VAL A 86 -3.55 4.93 -10.73
C VAL A 86 -4.74 4.13 -10.21
N GLY A 87 -4.74 2.82 -10.47
CA GLY A 87 -5.71 1.87 -9.94
C GLY A 87 -5.65 1.71 -8.42
N GLY A 88 -6.35 0.69 -7.93
CA GLY A 88 -6.19 0.23 -6.58
C GLY A 88 -7.05 -1.01 -6.33
N ILE A 89 -6.48 -2.02 -5.70
CA ILE A 89 -7.21 -3.23 -5.28
C ILE A 89 -6.81 -3.62 -3.87
N THR A 90 -7.83 -3.94 -3.06
CA THR A 90 -7.64 -4.51 -1.73
C THR A 90 -7.79 -6.02 -1.82
N VAL A 91 -6.75 -6.76 -1.42
CA VAL A 91 -6.72 -8.23 -1.43
C VAL A 91 -6.78 -8.78 -0.01
N ASN A 92 -7.52 -9.87 0.18
CA ASN A 92 -7.63 -10.54 1.46
C ASN A 92 -7.32 -12.04 1.33
N ARG A 93 -6.20 -12.44 1.91
CA ARG A 93 -5.82 -13.83 2.21
C ARG A 93 -5.33 -13.93 3.67
N PHE A 94 -6.06 -13.29 4.58
CA PHE A 94 -5.74 -13.19 6.02
C PHE A 94 -4.27 -12.79 6.25
N CYS A 95 -3.53 -13.53 7.07
CA CYS A 95 -2.14 -13.25 7.43
C CYS A 95 -1.19 -13.20 6.22
N ALA A 96 -1.56 -13.80 5.09
CA ALA A 96 -0.77 -13.83 3.87
C ALA A 96 -1.11 -12.70 2.87
N SER A 97 -2.04 -11.79 3.21
CA SER A 97 -2.53 -10.77 2.28
C SER A 97 -1.43 -9.85 1.74
N GLY A 98 -0.43 -9.51 2.56
CA GLY A 98 0.68 -8.65 2.12
C GLY A 98 1.68 -9.34 1.19
N LEU A 99 1.65 -10.68 1.09
CA LEU A 99 2.52 -11.47 0.21
C LEU A 99 1.78 -11.99 -1.03
N SER A 100 0.44 -11.88 -1.04
CA SER A 100 -0.42 -12.47 -2.07
C SER A 100 -0.52 -11.64 -3.33
#